data_AF-A0A533YXH4-F1
#
_entry.id   AF-A0A533YXH4-F1
#
_cell.length_a   1.000
_cell.length_b   1.000
_cell.length_c   1.000
_cell.angle_alpha   90.00
_cell.angle_beta   90.00
_cell.angle_gamma   90.00
#
_symmetry.space_group_name_H-M   'P 1'
#
loop_
_entity.id
_entity.type
_entity.pdbx_description
1 polymer ?
#
loop_
_entity_poly.entity_id
_entity_poly.type
_entity_poly.pdbx_seq_one_letter_code
_entity_poly.pdbx_strand_id
1 'polypeptide(L)'
;MIKTIVLIVVLGVVAAMYAAPSFYLRKGVGHSTQYDVTQYLGSPFKASDNPEGSAVWTYQTEKIPKVCVEYVLTFNPKPISENLSQPVLTNKKTLSKWDWRWC
;
A
#
# COMPACT_ATOMS: atom_id res chain seq x y z
N MET A 1 7.70 -26.14 -27.85
CA MET A 1 8.53 -26.07 -26.62
C MET A 1 8.89 -24.63 -26.24
N ILE A 2 9.65 -23.89 -27.04
CA ILE A 2 10.06 -22.50 -26.72
C ILE A 2 8.87 -21.57 -26.49
N LYS A 3 7.82 -21.63 -27.33
CA LYS A 3 6.59 -20.82 -27.16
C LYS A 3 5.90 -21.07 -25.81
N THR A 4 5.88 -22.31 -25.33
CA THR A 4 5.25 -22.70 -24.05
C THR A 4 6.05 -22.19 -22.86
N ILE A 5 7.39 -22.26 -22.93
CA ILE A 5 8.28 -21.75 -21.88
C ILE A 5 8.16 -20.22 -21.80
N VAL A 6 8.16 -19.52 -22.93
CA VAL A 6 7.95 -18.06 -22.98
C VAL A 6 6.62 -17.69 -22.35
N LEU A 7 5.54 -18.44 -22.63
CA LEU A 7 4.23 -18.16 -22.07
C LEU A 7 4.20 -18.31 -20.53
N ILE A 8 4.83 -19.36 -20.00
CA ILE A 8 4.95 -19.59 -18.55
C ILE A 8 5.77 -18.49 -17.88
N VAL A 9 6.88 -18.08 -18.49
CA VAL A 9 7.72 -17.00 -17.96
C VAL A 9 6.95 -15.68 -17.95
N VAL A 10 6.22 -15.35 -19.02
CA VAL A 10 5.39 -14.13 -19.07
C VAL A 10 4.30 -14.17 -17.99
N LEU A 11 3.61 -15.31 -17.82
CA LEU A 11 2.61 -15.47 -16.76
C LEU A 11 3.22 -15.31 -15.35
N GLY A 12 4.41 -15.86 -15.13
CA GLY A 12 5.13 -15.73 -13.86
C GLY A 12 5.55 -14.29 -13.55
N VAL A 13 6.08 -13.57 -14.53
CA VAL A 13 6.46 -12.15 -14.40
C VAL A 13 5.24 -11.28 -14.12
N VAL A 14 4.15 -11.50 -14.85
CA VAL A 14 2.87 -10.83 -14.61
C VAL A 14 2.44 -11.08 -13.16
N ALA A 15 2.31 -12.34 -12.73
CA ALA A 15 1.90 -12.67 -11.37
C ALA A 15 2.78 -11.99 -10.29
N ALA A 16 4.11 -11.99 -10.47
CA ALA A 16 5.04 -11.34 -9.55
C ALA A 16 4.83 -9.81 -9.48
N MET A 17 4.60 -9.16 -10.62
CA MET A 17 4.35 -7.72 -10.65
C MET A 17 3.07 -7.34 -9.89
N TYR A 18 2.02 -8.16 -9.91
CA TYR A 18 0.78 -7.93 -9.14
C TYR A 18 0.92 -8.34 -7.67
N ALA A 19 1.76 -9.33 -7.34
CA ALA A 19 1.95 -9.79 -5.97
C ALA A 19 2.84 -8.86 -5.11
N ALA A 20 3.81 -8.16 -5.69
CA ALA A 20 4.82 -7.41 -4.93
C ALA A 20 4.23 -6.28 -4.04
N PRO A 21 3.37 -5.37 -4.55
CA PRO A 21 2.75 -4.33 -3.71
C PRO A 21 1.88 -4.96 -2.62
N SER A 22 1.11 -5.98 -2.97
CA SER A 22 0.24 -6.72 -2.05
C SER A 22 1.02 -7.35 -0.89
N PHE A 23 2.18 -7.93 -1.16
CA PHE A 23 3.03 -8.56 -0.14
C PHE A 23 3.64 -7.53 0.82
N TYR A 24 4.16 -6.42 0.28
CA TYR A 24 4.64 -5.31 1.10
C TYR A 24 3.53 -4.76 2.00
N LEU A 25 2.38 -4.43 1.42
CA LEU A 25 1.25 -3.83 2.14
C LEU A 25 0.70 -4.77 3.22
N ARG A 26 0.63 -6.07 2.95
CA ARG A 26 0.21 -7.08 3.94
C ARG A 26 1.14 -7.10 5.16
N LYS A 27 2.45 -7.01 4.96
CA LYS A 27 3.42 -6.94 6.07
C LYS A 27 3.44 -5.58 6.76
N GLY A 28 3.06 -4.53 6.04
CA GLY A 28 3.02 -3.16 6.56
C GLY A 28 1.84 -2.86 7.48
N VAL A 29 0.78 -3.67 7.47
CA VAL A 29 -0.38 -3.48 8.35
C VAL A 29 0.06 -3.49 9.83
N GLY A 30 -0.29 -2.44 10.57
CA GLY A 30 0.06 -2.21 11.97
C GLY A 30 1.45 -1.60 12.19
N HIS A 31 2.28 -1.50 11.15
CA HIS A 31 3.70 -1.16 11.28
C HIS A 31 4.12 0.02 10.40
N SER A 32 3.84 -0.04 9.11
CA SER A 32 4.28 0.95 8.13
C SER A 32 3.58 2.28 8.36
N THR A 33 4.36 3.35 8.42
CA THR A 33 3.86 4.72 8.44
C THR A 33 3.56 5.20 7.02
N GLN A 34 2.86 6.34 6.91
CA GLN A 34 2.71 7.05 5.64
C GLN A 34 4.06 7.30 4.95
N TYR A 35 5.10 7.65 5.71
CA TYR A 35 6.45 7.84 5.19
C TYR A 35 7.03 6.55 4.60
N ASP A 36 6.96 5.43 5.32
CA ASP A 36 7.48 4.13 4.85
C ASP A 36 6.78 3.68 3.56
N VAL A 37 5.45 3.86 3.50
CA VAL A 37 4.67 3.57 2.29
C VAL A 37 5.08 4.48 1.14
N THR A 38 5.29 5.78 1.37
CA THR A 38 5.77 6.70 0.33
C THR A 38 7.16 6.32 -0.18
N GLN A 39 8.07 5.88 0.69
CA GLN A 39 9.40 5.43 0.27
C GLN A 39 9.33 4.20 -0.65
N TYR A 40 8.37 3.29 -0.41
CA TYR A 40 8.26 2.05 -1.19
C TYR A 40 7.40 2.20 -2.46
N LEU A 41 6.24 2.86 -2.36
CA LEU A 41 5.26 2.99 -3.46
C LEU A 41 5.31 4.34 -4.18
N GLY A 42 6.06 5.32 -3.66
CA GLY A 42 6.05 6.69 -4.14
C GLY A 42 4.86 7.51 -3.62
N SER A 43 4.58 8.61 -4.30
CA SER A 43 3.44 9.49 -3.98
C SER A 43 2.12 8.85 -4.39
N PRO A 44 1.07 8.93 -3.56
CA PRO A 44 -0.25 8.43 -3.92
C PRO A 44 -0.86 9.25 -5.07
N PHE A 45 -1.71 8.61 -5.87
CA PHE A 45 -2.50 9.28 -6.89
C PHE A 45 -3.57 10.20 -6.26
N LYS A 46 -4.19 9.75 -5.17
CA LYS A 46 -5.12 10.54 -4.36
C LYS A 46 -4.84 10.33 -2.88
N ALA A 47 -4.93 11.41 -2.10
CA ALA A 47 -4.84 11.36 -0.65
C ALA A 47 -5.97 12.19 -0.04
N SER A 48 -6.60 11.66 1.01
CA SER A 48 -7.61 12.37 1.79
C SER A 48 -7.37 12.12 3.27
N ASP A 49 -7.39 13.17 4.06
CA ASP A 49 -7.45 13.07 5.52
C ASP A 49 -8.91 13.15 5.97
N ASN A 50 -9.26 12.32 6.94
CA ASN A 50 -10.60 12.32 7.50
C ASN A 50 -10.64 13.07 8.85
N PRO A 51 -11.81 13.62 9.25
CA PRO A 51 -11.95 14.39 10.49
C PRO A 51 -11.59 13.60 11.76
N GLU A 52 -11.79 12.28 11.77
CA GLU A 52 -11.44 11.39 12.88
C GLU A 52 -9.91 11.12 13.00
N GLY A 53 -9.10 11.78 12.18
CA GLY A 53 -7.64 11.65 12.20
C GLY A 53 -7.10 10.48 11.39
N SER A 54 -7.96 9.69 10.72
CA SER A 54 -7.52 8.70 9.74
C SER A 54 -7.08 9.37 8.43
N ALA A 55 -6.43 8.61 7.54
CA ALA A 55 -6.12 9.03 6.18
C ALA A 55 -6.36 7.89 5.21
N VAL A 56 -6.90 8.20 4.03
CA VAL A 56 -7.10 7.25 2.94
C VAL A 56 -6.29 7.68 1.74
N TRP A 57 -5.38 6.81 1.31
CA TRP A 57 -4.51 7.04 0.15
C TRP A 57 -4.82 6.02 -0.93
N THR A 58 -4.92 6.47 -2.17
CA THR A 58 -5.14 5.62 -3.34
C THR A 58 -3.92 5.68 -4.24
N TYR A 59 -3.38 4.51 -4.56
CA TYR A 59 -2.29 4.33 -5.51
C TYR A 59 -2.84 3.69 -6.77
N GLN A 60 -2.68 4.35 -7.91
CA GLN A 60 -3.13 3.84 -9.20
C GLN A 60 -1.92 3.36 -10.00
N THR A 61 -2.01 2.17 -10.58
CA THR A 61 -0.98 1.63 -11.47
C THR A 61 -1.62 1.05 -12.72
N GLU A 62 -1.09 1.43 -13.88
CA GLU A 62 -1.35 0.76 -15.15
C GLU A 62 -0.31 -0.32 -15.35
N LYS A 63 -0.75 -1.55 -15.59
CA LYS A 63 0.14 -2.68 -15.89
C LYS A 63 0.02 -3.12 -17.35
N ILE A 64 0.85 -4.07 -17.76
CA ILE A 64 0.78 -4.70 -19.09
C ILE A 64 0.30 -6.15 -18.90
N PRO A 65 -0.76 -6.61 -19.61
CA PRO A 65 -1.63 -5.85 -20.53
C PRO A 65 -2.29 -4.66 -19.82
N LYS A 66 -2.72 -3.62 -20.56
CA LYS A 66 -3.29 -2.38 -20.02
C LYS A 66 -4.48 -2.66 -19.12
N VAL A 67 -4.20 -2.83 -17.85
CA VAL A 67 -5.18 -3.07 -16.79
C VAL A 67 -4.84 -2.11 -15.67
N CYS A 68 -5.84 -1.35 -15.25
CA CYS A 68 -5.69 -0.43 -14.14
C CYS A 68 -6.00 -1.14 -12.83
N VAL A 69 -5.10 -0.97 -11.86
CA VAL A 69 -5.31 -1.42 -10.49
C VAL A 69 -5.15 -0.24 -9.55
N GLU A 70 -6.10 -0.08 -8.65
CA GLU A 70 -6.00 0.82 -7.52
C GLU A 70 -5.74 0.04 -6.24
N TYR A 71 -4.78 0.51 -5.43
CA TYR A 71 -4.60 0.10 -4.04
C TYR A 71 -5.09 1.21 -3.14
N VAL A 72 -6.07 0.90 -2.29
CA VAL A 72 -6.66 1.83 -1.34
C VAL A 72 -6.14 1.49 0.05
N LEU A 73 -5.35 2.37 0.63
CA LEU A 73 -4.72 2.21 1.94
C LEU A 73 -5.43 3.11 2.94
N THR A 74 -5.73 2.57 4.12
CA THR A 74 -6.25 3.34 5.25
C THR A 74 -5.18 3.41 6.33
N PHE A 75 -4.82 4.61 6.75
CA PHE A 75 -3.91 4.86 7.86
C PHE A 75 -4.70 5.38 9.05
N ASN A 76 -4.54 4.74 10.20
CA ASN A 76 -5.16 5.17 11.45
C ASN A 76 -4.08 5.70 12.40
N PRO A 77 -4.41 6.68 13.25
CA PRO A 77 -3.52 7.10 14.32
C PRO A 77 -3.16 5.90 15.20
N LYS A 78 -1.89 5.75 15.52
CA LYS A 78 -1.45 4.70 16.45
C LYS A 78 -2.04 4.97 17.84
N PRO A 79 -2.66 3.99 18.51
CA PRO A 79 -3.09 4.18 19.89
C PRO A 79 -1.86 4.55 20.74
N ILE A 80 -1.98 5.66 21.45
CA ILE A 80 -0.92 6.18 22.32
C ILE A 80 -0.78 5.18 23.47
N SER A 81 0.39 4.54 23.57
CA SER A 81 0.73 3.75 24.76
C SER A 81 0.67 4.67 25.98
N GLU A 82 0.07 4.22 27.08
CA GLU A 82 -0.17 4.97 28.34
C GLU A 82 1.11 5.36 29.12
N ASN A 83 2.21 5.68 28.43
CA ASN A 83 3.42 6.16 29.06
C ASN A 83 3.48 7.69 28.92
N LEU A 84 2.89 8.38 29.91
CA LEU A 84 2.69 9.84 29.98
C LEU A 84 3.98 10.68 30.06
N SER A 85 5.16 10.07 29.92
CA SER A 85 6.46 10.73 30.12
C SER A 85 7.19 11.11 28.83
N GLN A 86 6.62 10.86 27.65
CA GLN A 86 7.24 11.28 26.37
C GLN A 86 6.47 12.44 25.74
N PRO A 87 7.16 13.48 25.24
CA PRO A 87 6.50 14.55 24.51
C PRO A 87 5.76 13.96 23.31
N VAL A 88 4.44 14.20 23.27
CA VAL A 88 3.52 13.73 22.23
C VAL A 88 3.85 14.48 20.94
N LEU A 89 4.86 14.02 20.22
CA LEU A 89 5.32 14.67 19.00
C LEU A 89 5.41 13.69 17.83
N THR A 90 4.30 13.03 17.52
CA THR A 90 3.79 12.87 16.14
C THR A 90 2.51 12.04 16.20
N ASN A 91 1.41 12.57 15.64
CA ASN A 91 0.24 11.80 15.21
C ASN A 91 0.68 10.83 14.09
N LYS A 92 1.49 9.83 14.42
CA LYS A 92 2.00 8.86 13.46
C LYS A 92 0.83 7.96 13.07
N LYS A 93 0.32 8.17 11.85
CA LYS A 93 -0.66 7.27 11.25
C LYS A 93 0.07 6.05 10.70
N THR A 94 -0.39 4.86 11.07
CA THR A 94 0.13 3.58 10.59
C THR A 94 -0.88 2.94 9.66
N LEU A 95 -0.40 2.21 8.65
CA LEU A 95 -1.22 1.45 7.74
C LEU A 95 -2.08 0.47 8.54
N SER A 96 -3.38 0.67 8.54
CA SER A 96 -4.34 -0.13 9.32
C SER A 96 -4.94 -1.25 8.50
N LYS A 97 -5.23 -0.96 7.23
CA LYS A 97 -5.75 -1.89 6.25
C LYS A 97 -5.45 -1.38 4.84
N TRP A 98 -5.54 -2.27 3.89
CA TRP A 98 -5.52 -1.94 2.48
C TRP A 98 -6.44 -2.88 1.72
N ASP A 99 -6.90 -2.41 0.57
CA ASP A 99 -7.66 -3.20 -0.38
C ASP A 99 -7.18 -2.87 -1.80
N TRP A 100 -7.52 -3.72 -2.77
CA TRP A 100 -7.25 -3.48 -4.18
C TRP A 100 -8.51 -3.63 -5.01
N ARG A 101 -8.61 -2.85 -6.08
CA ARG A 101 -9.72 -2.91 -7.02
C ARG A 101 -9.28 -2.58 -8.43
N TRP A 102 -10.06 -3.02 -9.40
CA TRP A 102 -9.91 -2.60 -10.79
C TRP A 102 -10.38 -1.16 -10.95
N CYS A 103 -9.73 -0.47 -11.88
CA CYS A 103 -10.28 0.68 -12.58
C CYS A 103 -10.23 0.40 -14.10
#